data_AF-A0A2R4XNX8-F1
#
_entry.id   AF-A0A2R4XNX8-F1
#
_cell.length_a   1.000
_cell.length_b   1.000
_cell.length_c   1.000
_cell.angle_alpha   90.00
_cell.angle_beta   90.00
_cell.angle_gamma   90.00
#
_symmetry.space_group_name_H-M   'P 1'
#
loop_
_entity.id
_entity.type
_entity.pdbx_description
1 polymer ?
#
loop_
_entity_poly.entity_id
_entity_poly.type
_entity_poly.pdbx_seq_one_letter_code
_entity_poly.pdbx_strand_id
1 'polypeptide(L)' 'MKVYGWSATKLARVYSVPELIELREKVRKEHYAPNGIYLYDKKGQRKLEAIGWAIYYHHKGDA' A
#
# COMPACT_ATOMS: atom_id res chain seq x y z
N MET A 1 14.43 7.85 -13.92
CA MET A 1 13.85 7.22 -12.72
C MET A 1 12.37 7.00 -12.97
N LYS A 2 11.96 5.80 -13.40
CA LYS A 2 10.56 5.53 -13.78
C LYS A 2 9.71 5.55 -12.50
N VAL A 3 8.90 6.58 -12.34
CA VAL A 3 7.92 6.73 -11.25
C VAL A 3 6.80 5.73 -11.50
N TYR A 4 7.07 4.46 -11.22
CA TYR A 4 6.06 3.43 -11.29
C TYR A 4 5.09 3.72 -10.13
N GLY A 5 3.96 4.35 -10.45
CA GLY A 5 2.90 4.63 -9.48
C GLY A 5 2.55 3.38 -8.68
N TRP A 6 1.93 3.62 -7.51
CA TRP A 6 1.44 2.64 -6.54
C TRP A 6 0.57 1.54 -7.19
N SER A 7 1.22 0.60 -7.89
CA SER A 7 0.61 -0.47 -8.65
C SER A 7 0.72 -1.73 -7.83
N ALA A 8 -0.42 -2.27 -7.43
CA ALA A 8 -0.51 -3.44 -6.59
C ALA A 8 0.24 -4.66 -7.14
N THR A 9 0.16 -4.91 -8.46
CA THR A 9 0.86 -6.02 -9.11
C THR A 9 2.38 -5.87 -9.09
N LYS A 10 2.89 -4.64 -9.16
CA LYS A 10 4.34 -4.39 -9.04
C LYS A 10 4.79 -4.48 -7.59
N LEU A 11 4.02 -3.93 -6.66
CA LEU A 11 4.29 -4.02 -5.23
C LEU A 11 4.39 -5.48 -4.78
N ALA A 12 3.46 -6.34 -5.24
CA ALA A 12 3.46 -7.78 -4.94
C ALA A 12 4.62 -8.57 -5.60
N ARG A 13 5.31 -8.00 -6.57
CA ARG A 13 6.48 -8.63 -7.19
C ARG A 13 7.80 -8.19 -6.56
N VAL A 14 7.81 -6.98 -6.00
CA VAL A 14 9.03 -6.33 -5.51
C VAL A 14 9.21 -6.52 -4.01
N TYR A 15 8.12 -6.57 -3.25
CA TYR A 15 8.14 -6.68 -1.79
C TYR A 15 7.53 -8.00 -1.36
N SER A 16 8.06 -8.58 -0.29
CA SER A 16 7.42 -9.70 0.42
C SER A 16 6.23 -9.23 1.28
N VAL A 17 5.39 -10.16 1.74
CA VAL A 17 4.25 -9.83 2.61
C VAL A 17 4.66 -9.06 3.88
N PRO A 18 5.72 -9.45 4.62
CA PRO A 18 6.20 -8.68 5.76
C PRO A 18 6.61 -7.24 5.38
N GLU A 19 7.35 -7.06 4.28
CA GLU A 19 7.75 -5.74 3.81
C GLU A 19 6.56 -4.88 3.39
N LEU A 20 5.52 -5.48 2.80
CA LEU A 20 4.26 -4.81 2.47
C LEU A 20 3.51 -4.36 3.74
N ILE A 21 3.57 -5.12 4.83
CA ILE A 21 3.00 -4.74 6.12
C ILE A 21 3.76 -3.54 6.71
N GLU A 22 5.09 -3.57 6.71
CA GLU A 22 5.90 -2.42 7.15
C GLU A 22 5.65 -1.17 6.32
N LEU A 23 5.57 -1.33 4.99
CA LEU A 23 5.23 -0.25 4.06
C LEU A 23 3.84 0.33 4.34
N ARG A 24 2.86 -0.51 4.70
CA ARG A 24 1.52 -0.09 5.10
C ARG A 24 1.56 0.80 6.34
N GLU A 25 2.32 0.40 7.36
CA GLU A 25 2.45 1.19 8.60
C GLU A 25 3.14 2.53 8.36
N LYS A 26 4.15 2.55 7.48
CA LYS A 26 4.80 3.80 7.07
C LYS A 26 3.81 4.75 6.38
N VAL A 27 3.03 4.25 5.43
CA VAL A 27 2.00 5.04 4.73
C VAL A 27 0.91 5.53 5.68
N ARG A 28 0.49 4.70 6.65
CA ARG A 28 -0.48 5.10 7.68
C ARG A 28 0.03 6.29 8.48
N LYS A 29 1.28 6.28 8.91
CA LYS A 29 1.89 7.37 9.69
C LYS A 29 2.08 8.64 8.85
N GLU A 30 2.58 8.49 7.61
CA GLU A 30 2.86 9.61 6.71
C GLU A 30 1.60 10.38 6.30
N HIS A 31 0.49 9.66 6.11
CA HIS A 31 -0.76 10.23 5.60
C HIS A 31 -1.88 10.33 6.62
N TYR A 32 -1.57 10.14 7.91
CA TYR A 32 -2.56 10.29 8.97
C TYR A 32 -3.12 11.71 8.97
N ALA A 33 -4.44 11.83 8.83
CA ALA A 33 -5.13 13.10 8.67
C ALA A 33 -6.18 13.27 9.78
N PRO A 34 -5.77 13.61 11.03
CA PRO A 34 -6.65 13.60 12.20
C PRO A 34 -7.81 14.61 12.13
N ASN A 35 -7.67 15.64 11.30
CA ASN A 35 -8.64 16.74 11.20
C ASN A 35 -9.55 16.65 9.96
N GLY A 36 -9.55 15.52 9.25
CA GLY A 36 -10.39 15.27 8.08
C GLY A 36 -11.56 14.33 8.36
N ILE A 37 -12.55 14.30 7.47
CA ILE A 37 -13.63 13.27 7.47
C ILE A 37 -13.04 11.85 7.34
N TYR A 38 -11.85 11.75 6.75
CA TYR A 38 -11.15 10.48 6.54
C TYR A 38 -9.91 10.37 7.43
N LEU A 39 -9.64 9.15 7.91
CA LEU A 39 -8.45 8.80 8.72
C LEU A 39 -7.12 9.09 8.01
N TYR A 40 -7.11 9.02 6.67
CA TYR A 40 -5.94 9.28 5.84
C TYR A 40 -6.29 10.23 4.70
N ASP A 41 -5.33 11.05 4.28
CA ASP A 41 -5.51 11.89 3.09
C ASP A 41 -5.74 11.06 1.82
N LYS A 42 -6.24 11.71 0.76
CA LYS A 42 -6.59 11.04 -0.51
C LYS A 42 -5.41 10.30 -1.17
N LYS A 43 -4.18 10.78 -0.97
CA LYS A 43 -2.99 10.08 -1.46
C LYS A 43 -2.73 8.84 -0.61
N GLY A 44 -2.77 8.97 0.72
CA GLY A 44 -2.64 7.87 1.67
C GLY A 44 -3.62 6.73 1.42
N GLN A 45 -4.89 7.06 1.18
CA GLN A 45 -5.91 6.04 0.85
C GLN A 45 -5.53 5.22 -0.39
N ARG A 46 -5.18 5.88 -1.50
CA ARG A 46 -4.78 5.20 -2.74
C ARG A 46 -3.54 4.33 -2.55
N LYS A 47 -2.58 4.79 -1.76
CA LYS A 47 -1.37 4.03 -1.43
C LYS A 47 -1.72 2.78 -0.61
N LEU A 48 -2.57 2.93 0.43
CA LEU A 48 -3.01 1.82 1.28
C LEU A 48 -3.84 0.79 0.51
N GLU A 49 -4.72 1.23 -0.40
CA GLU A 49 -5.45 0.33 -1.30
C GLU A 49 -4.51 -0.48 -2.18
N ALA A 50 -3.51 0.16 -2.79
CA ALA A 50 -2.53 -0.53 -3.62
C ALA A 50 -1.72 -1.58 -2.85
N ILE A 51 -1.34 -1.28 -1.59
CA ILE A 51 -0.67 -2.25 -0.71
C ILE A 51 -1.60 -3.41 -0.36
N GLY A 52 -2.87 -3.12 -0.03
CA GLY A 52 -3.86 -4.15 0.27
C GLY A 52 -4.04 -5.13 -0.89
N TRP A 53 -4.17 -4.62 -2.11
CA TRP A 53 -4.23 -5.43 -3.32
C TRP A 53 -2.93 -6.19 -3.59
N ALA A 54 -1.77 -5.62 -3.25
CA ALA A 54 -0.49 -6.31 -3.40
C ALA A 54 -0.40 -7.53 -2.48
N ILE A 55 -0.79 -7.38 -1.22
CA ILE A 55 -0.86 -8.49 -0.24
C ILE A 55 -1.84 -9.56 -0.74
N TYR A 56 -3.01 -9.16 -1.23
CA TYR A 56 -3.97 -10.09 -1.83
C TYR A 56 -3.38 -10.88 -3.00
N TYR A 57 -2.59 -10.23 -3.88
CA TYR A 57 -1.96 -10.92 -5.01
C TYR A 57 -0.89 -11.93 -4.62
N HIS A 58 -0.18 -11.74 -3.49
CA HIS A 58 0.66 -12.80 -2.94
C HIS A 58 -0.19 -14.02 -2.57
N HIS A 59 -1.23 -13.82 -1.76
CA HIS A 59 -2.10 -14.91 -1.32
C HIS A 59 -2.83 -15.64 -2.46
N LYS A 60 -3.13 -14.93 -3.56
CA LYS A 60 -3.74 -15.54 -4.75
C LYS A 60 -2.70 -16.21 -5.67
N GLY A 61 -1.45 -15.76 -5.67
CA GLY A 61 -0.36 -16.38 -6.44
C GLY A 61 0.18 -17.65 -5.78
N ASP A 62 -0.05 -17.84 -4.48
CA ASP A 62 0.25 -19.04 -3.71
C ASP A 62 -0.86 -20.12 -3.74
N ALA A 63 -1.93 -19.94 -4.53
CA ALA A 63 -3.09 -20.84 -4.63
C ALA A 63 -3.20 -21.55 -5.98
#